data_AF-A0A932PEW5-F1
#
_entry.id   AF-A0A932PEW5-F1
#
_cell.length_a   1.000
_cell.length_b   1.000
_cell.length_c   1.000
_cell.angle_alpha   90.00
_cell.angle_beta   90.00
_cell.angle_gamma   90.00
#
_symmetry.space_group_name_H-M   'P 1'
#
loop_
_entity.id
_entity.type
_entity.pdbx_description
1 polymer ?
#
loop_
_entity_poly.entity_id
_entity_poly.type
_entity_poly.pdbx_seq_one_letter_code
_entity_poly.pdbx_strand_id
1 'polypeptide(L)'
;MTQNPSTRIQWLLACSLLLAFGAHAHAADGSAAVESLPPDSQVVRIEARPAEIELTQPFAYTQLLLTAELAGGERVDVTRIAELAEASAAVDVSDRRLIRVKTDGQAELKFTVAGQTVIVPVKVTGQSQDYAASFVREVMPAMSKLGCNAGTCHGSANGKNGFKLSLRGYDPAFDYQALTDDLGGRRFNRSAPDQSLMLLKACGGVPHVGGLLTKPGEPYYELIRNWIAAGVKLDLDSPRVKSIAVGPLGPVIPLPGRKQQMT
;
A
#
# COMPACT_ATOMS: atom_id res chain seq x y z
N MET A 1 -32.25 55.68 62.83
CA MET A 1 -32.29 56.94 62.04
C MET A 1 -31.11 56.85 61.09
N THR A 2 -31.18 56.72 59.77
CA THR A 2 -32.14 57.20 58.76
C THR A 2 -31.79 56.53 57.40
N GLN A 3 -32.82 56.08 56.69
CA GLN A 3 -33.06 56.14 55.23
C GLN A 3 -32.00 55.70 54.18
N ASN A 4 -32.38 54.67 53.41
CA ASN A 4 -32.13 54.43 51.97
C ASN A 4 -32.66 55.64 51.12
N PRO A 5 -32.35 55.93 49.82
CA PRO A 5 -32.12 54.95 48.74
C PRO A 5 -31.28 55.38 47.49
N SER A 6 -31.18 54.43 46.54
CA SER A 6 -31.26 54.59 45.07
C SER A 6 -30.02 54.90 44.20
N THR A 7 -29.76 53.91 43.32
CA THR A 7 -29.50 54.00 41.87
C THR A 7 -28.24 54.70 41.35
N ARG A 8 -27.40 53.93 40.64
CA ARG A 8 -27.09 54.16 39.22
C ARG A 8 -26.41 52.93 38.61
N ILE A 9 -27.05 52.41 37.57
CA ILE A 9 -26.54 51.40 36.63
C ILE A 9 -25.47 52.07 35.77
N GLN A 10 -24.27 51.47 35.70
CA GLN A 10 -23.28 51.80 34.69
C GLN A 10 -22.78 50.51 34.04
N TRP A 11 -23.12 50.39 32.76
CA TRP A 11 -22.69 49.36 31.83
C TRP A 11 -21.19 49.48 31.58
N LEU A 12 -20.41 48.46 31.93
CA LEU A 12 -19.04 48.31 31.46
C LEU A 12 -19.05 47.33 30.28
N LEU A 13 -18.88 47.89 29.07
CA LEU A 13 -18.57 47.15 27.86
C LEU A 13 -17.23 46.42 28.05
N ALA A 14 -17.27 45.09 28.05
CA ALA A 14 -16.06 44.28 27.87
C ALA A 14 -15.74 44.22 26.38
N CYS A 15 -14.70 44.97 25.95
CA CYS A 15 -14.06 44.80 24.65
C CYS A 15 -13.34 43.44 24.60
N SER A 16 -13.99 42.44 24.03
CA SER A 16 -13.37 41.17 23.64
C SER A 16 -12.46 41.38 22.42
N LEU A 17 -11.15 41.44 22.64
CA LEU A 17 -10.14 41.32 21.59
C LEU A 17 -10.10 39.87 21.08
N LEU A 18 -10.81 39.60 19.99
CA LEU A 18 -10.64 38.38 19.19
C LEU A 18 -9.42 38.57 18.28
N LEU A 19 -8.26 38.03 18.69
CA LEU A 19 -7.13 37.81 17.79
C LEU A 19 -7.50 36.69 16.82
N ALA A 20 -7.98 37.07 15.63
CA ALA A 20 -8.15 36.15 14.52
C ALA A 20 -6.75 35.75 14.02
N PHE A 21 -6.25 34.61 14.47
CA PHE A 21 -5.18 33.92 13.76
C PHE A 21 -5.73 33.50 12.40
N GLY A 22 -5.35 34.23 11.36
CA GLY A 22 -5.60 33.85 9.98
C GLY A 22 -4.93 32.50 9.73
N ALA A 23 -5.73 31.44 9.66
CA ALA A 23 -5.31 30.20 9.07
C ALA A 23 -5.04 30.48 7.60
N HIS A 24 -3.77 30.72 7.25
CA HIS A 24 -3.32 30.50 5.88
C HIS A 24 -3.41 29.00 5.62
N ALA A 25 -4.60 28.57 5.22
CA ALA A 25 -4.75 27.32 4.50
C ALA A 25 -3.80 27.43 3.32
N HIS A 26 -2.74 26.62 3.32
CA HIS A 26 -2.11 26.23 2.08
C HIS A 26 -3.23 25.54 1.29
N ALA A 27 -3.82 26.29 0.36
CA ALA A 27 -4.52 25.70 -0.75
C ALA A 27 -3.53 24.70 -1.35
N ALA A 28 -3.85 23.41 -1.23
CA ALA A 28 -3.20 22.38 -2.00
C ALA A 28 -3.58 22.64 -3.47
N ASP A 29 -2.85 23.57 -4.09
CA ASP A 29 -2.94 23.81 -5.51
C ASP A 29 -2.26 22.62 -6.18
N GLY A 30 -3.09 21.67 -6.56
CA GLY A 30 -2.66 20.33 -6.93
C GLY A 30 -3.78 19.56 -7.60
N SER A 31 -4.51 20.22 -8.52
CA SER A 31 -5.06 19.47 -9.65
C SER A 31 -3.87 18.77 -10.30
N ALA A 32 -3.72 17.47 -10.03
CA ALA A 32 -2.66 16.69 -10.61
C ALA A 32 -2.83 16.80 -12.13
N ALA A 33 -1.93 17.52 -12.79
CA ALA A 33 -1.96 17.67 -14.24
C ALA A 33 -2.20 16.30 -14.87
N VAL A 34 -3.25 16.21 -15.69
CA VAL A 34 -3.58 14.98 -16.41
C VAL A 34 -2.35 14.62 -17.22
N GLU A 35 -1.79 13.45 -16.92
CA GLU A 35 -0.59 12.99 -17.61
C GLU A 35 -0.91 12.81 -19.10
N SER A 36 -0.01 13.26 -19.95
CA SER A 36 -0.19 13.22 -21.40
C SER A 36 1.14 12.94 -22.09
N LEU A 37 1.05 12.56 -23.36
CA LEU A 37 2.20 12.45 -24.23
C LEU A 37 2.83 13.84 -24.46
N PRO A 38 4.14 13.92 -24.75
CA PRO A 38 4.76 15.17 -25.20
C PRO A 38 4.01 15.76 -26.41
N PRO A 39 3.88 17.09 -26.52
CA PRO A 39 3.29 17.72 -27.70
C PRO A 39 3.98 17.25 -28.98
N ASP A 40 3.19 17.11 -30.05
CA ASP A 40 3.65 16.70 -31.39
C ASP A 40 4.41 15.36 -31.45
N SER A 41 4.28 14.53 -30.41
CA SER A 41 4.89 13.20 -30.39
C SER A 41 4.08 12.20 -31.20
N GLN A 42 4.79 11.37 -31.97
CA GLN A 42 4.22 10.23 -32.67
C GLN A 42 4.67 8.94 -31.98
N VAL A 43 3.72 8.18 -31.43
CA VAL A 43 4.00 6.87 -30.84
C VAL A 43 4.16 5.83 -31.95
N VAL A 44 5.32 5.18 -31.99
CA VAL A 44 5.65 4.13 -32.96
C VAL A 44 5.20 2.77 -32.44
N ARG A 45 5.46 2.48 -31.15
CA ARG A 45 5.03 1.24 -30.49
C ARG A 45 4.92 1.41 -28.98
N ILE A 46 4.26 0.45 -28.34
CA ILE A 46 4.16 0.35 -26.88
C ILE A 46 4.78 -0.98 -26.47
N GLU A 47 5.61 -0.94 -25.44
CA GLU A 47 6.22 -2.12 -24.82
C GLU A 47 5.67 -2.30 -23.40
N ALA A 48 5.35 -3.55 -23.07
CA ALA A 48 4.91 -3.95 -21.74
C ALA A 48 6.04 -4.65 -20.99
N ARG A 49 6.23 -4.30 -19.71
CA ARG A 49 7.13 -5.00 -18.80
C ARG A 49 6.42 -5.33 -17.48
N PRO A 50 6.29 -6.62 -17.12
CA PRO A 50 6.67 -7.79 -17.93
C PRO A 50 5.80 -7.91 -19.19
N ALA A 51 6.29 -8.63 -20.22
CA ALA A 51 5.57 -8.81 -21.48
C ALA A 51 4.42 -9.84 -21.37
N GLU A 52 4.53 -10.75 -20.40
CA GLU A 52 3.51 -11.71 -19.99
C GLU A 52 3.48 -11.81 -18.47
N ILE A 53 2.36 -12.25 -17.91
CA ILE A 53 2.14 -12.30 -16.46
C ILE A 53 1.67 -13.69 -16.05
N GLU A 54 2.39 -14.30 -15.13
CA GLU A 54 1.94 -15.51 -14.43
C GLU A 54 1.77 -15.21 -12.94
N LEU A 55 0.58 -15.50 -12.42
CA LEU A 55 0.24 -15.35 -11.01
C LEU A 55 -0.25 -16.69 -10.47
N THR A 56 0.52 -17.30 -9.59
CA THR A 56 0.37 -18.72 -9.21
C THR A 56 -0.10 -18.96 -7.78
N GLN A 57 -0.42 -17.89 -7.03
CA GLN A 57 -0.84 -17.98 -5.63
C GLN A 57 -1.85 -16.88 -5.25
N PRO A 58 -2.62 -17.04 -4.15
CA PRO A 58 -3.73 -16.13 -3.79
C PRO A 58 -3.35 -14.68 -3.48
N PHE A 59 -2.10 -14.41 -3.08
CA PHE A 59 -1.62 -13.06 -2.80
C PHE A 59 -0.64 -12.53 -3.84
N ALA A 60 -0.50 -13.23 -4.97
CA ALA A 60 0.37 -12.81 -6.05
C ALA A 60 -0.11 -11.49 -6.65
N TYR A 61 0.85 -10.63 -6.98
CA TYR A 61 0.62 -9.41 -7.72
C TYR A 61 1.85 -9.07 -8.55
N THR A 62 1.66 -8.29 -9.59
CA THR A 62 2.76 -7.72 -10.37
C THR A 62 2.47 -6.28 -10.73
N GLN A 63 3.53 -5.50 -10.88
CA GLN A 63 3.44 -4.12 -11.34
C GLN A 63 3.78 -4.08 -12.83
N LEU A 64 2.80 -3.73 -13.66
CA LEU A 64 3.03 -3.56 -15.09
C LEU A 64 3.54 -2.14 -15.37
N LEU A 65 4.54 -2.03 -16.25
CA LEU A 65 5.05 -0.80 -16.83
C LEU A 65 4.75 -0.81 -18.33
N LEU A 66 4.14 0.26 -18.83
CA LEU A 66 3.93 0.46 -20.26
C LEU A 66 4.80 1.63 -20.71
N THR A 67 5.63 1.39 -21.72
CA THR A 67 6.55 2.39 -22.26
C THR A 67 6.28 2.58 -23.74
N ALA A 68 5.98 3.80 -24.16
CA ALA A 68 5.91 4.17 -25.56
C ALA A 68 7.31 4.48 -26.09
N GLU A 69 7.58 4.02 -27.32
CA GLU A 69 8.70 4.50 -28.13
C GLU A 69 8.16 5.52 -29.14
N LEU A 70 8.77 6.69 -29.17
CA LEU A 70 8.40 7.77 -30.08
C LEU A 70 9.22 7.71 -31.38
N ALA A 71 8.76 8.38 -32.43
CA ALA A 71 9.46 8.43 -33.72
C ALA A 71 10.88 9.02 -33.65
N GLY A 72 11.15 9.89 -32.66
CA GLY A 72 12.50 10.42 -32.38
C GLY A 72 13.40 9.46 -31.59
N GLY A 73 12.92 8.25 -31.25
CA GLY A 73 13.64 7.25 -30.46
C GLY A 73 13.52 7.44 -28.94
N GLU A 74 12.84 8.49 -28.48
CA GLU A 74 12.62 8.70 -27.05
C GLU A 74 11.67 7.65 -26.47
N ARG A 75 11.89 7.31 -25.20
CA ARG A 75 11.04 6.39 -24.45
C ARG A 75 10.29 7.13 -23.37
N VAL A 76 9.00 6.84 -23.27
CA VAL A 76 8.06 7.60 -22.45
C VAL A 76 7.18 6.63 -21.66
N ASP A 77 7.12 6.80 -20.33
CA ASP A 77 6.11 6.12 -19.52
C ASP A 77 4.70 6.52 -19.97
N VAL A 78 3.91 5.53 -20.37
CA VAL A 78 2.50 5.69 -20.74
C VAL A 78 1.57 4.84 -19.87
N THR A 79 2.09 4.27 -18.78
CA THR A 79 1.38 3.30 -17.92
C THR A 79 0.04 3.80 -17.44
N ARG A 80 -0.03 5.09 -17.04
CA ARG A 80 -1.23 5.71 -16.47
C ARG A 80 -2.18 6.28 -17.52
N ILE A 81 -1.70 6.49 -18.75
CA ILE A 81 -2.47 7.11 -19.84
C ILE A 81 -2.91 6.10 -20.91
N ALA A 82 -2.30 4.91 -20.94
CA ALA A 82 -2.73 3.84 -21.81
C ALA A 82 -4.04 3.24 -21.30
N GLU A 83 -5.07 3.31 -22.13
CA GLU A 83 -6.42 2.87 -21.80
C GLU A 83 -6.49 1.33 -21.84
N LEU A 84 -7.00 0.74 -20.77
CA LEU A 84 -7.34 -0.69 -20.75
C LEU A 84 -8.68 -0.87 -21.46
N ALA A 85 -8.72 -1.66 -22.53
CA ALA A 85 -9.91 -1.82 -23.36
C ALA A 85 -11.09 -2.42 -22.58
N GLU A 86 -10.84 -3.50 -21.82
CA GLU A 86 -11.86 -4.22 -21.07
C GLU A 86 -11.31 -4.73 -19.74
N ALA A 87 -12.17 -4.81 -18.73
CA ALA A 87 -11.81 -5.40 -17.43
C ALA A 87 -11.67 -6.92 -17.55
N SER A 88 -10.73 -7.50 -16.79
CA SER A 88 -10.55 -8.94 -16.74
C SER A 88 -11.39 -9.58 -15.64
N ALA A 89 -11.95 -10.75 -15.93
CA ALA A 89 -12.56 -11.60 -14.90
C ALA A 89 -11.49 -12.24 -13.98
N ALA A 90 -10.28 -12.50 -14.49
CA ALA A 90 -9.21 -13.22 -13.79
C ALA A 90 -8.37 -12.32 -12.87
N VAL A 91 -8.23 -11.03 -13.20
CA VAL A 91 -7.39 -10.09 -12.46
C VAL A 91 -8.04 -8.72 -12.29
N ASP A 92 -7.74 -8.06 -11.16
CA ASP A 92 -8.02 -6.64 -10.96
C ASP A 92 -6.79 -5.82 -11.38
N VAL A 93 -7.03 -4.73 -12.12
CA VAL A 93 -5.98 -3.84 -12.63
C VAL A 93 -6.23 -2.42 -12.10
N SER A 94 -5.28 -1.88 -11.34
CA SER A 94 -5.39 -0.50 -10.82
C SER A 94 -5.02 0.56 -11.87
N ASP A 95 -5.27 1.83 -11.53
CA ASP A 95 -4.85 2.99 -12.35
C ASP A 95 -3.34 3.05 -12.58
N ARG A 96 -2.56 2.52 -11.63
CA ARG A 96 -1.10 2.42 -11.75
C ARG A 96 -0.66 1.13 -12.40
N ARG A 97 -1.58 0.30 -12.88
CA ARG A 97 -1.36 -1.04 -13.47
C ARG A 97 -0.72 -2.02 -12.50
N LEU A 98 -1.06 -1.89 -11.22
CA LEU A 98 -0.85 -2.98 -10.26
C LEU A 98 -1.91 -4.03 -10.53
N ILE A 99 -1.46 -5.25 -10.85
CA ILE A 99 -2.32 -6.37 -11.25
C ILE A 99 -2.37 -7.36 -10.11
N ARG A 100 -3.59 -7.69 -9.67
CA ARG A 100 -3.86 -8.63 -8.58
C ARG A 100 -4.77 -9.75 -9.05
N VAL A 101 -4.58 -10.93 -8.49
CA VAL A 101 -5.40 -12.11 -8.77
C VAL A 101 -6.85 -11.93 -8.28
N LYS A 102 -7.80 -12.52 -9.02
CA LYS A 102 -9.21 -12.67 -8.62
C LYS A 102 -9.65 -14.13 -8.64
N THR A 103 -9.45 -14.80 -9.77
CA THR A 103 -9.84 -16.19 -10.00
C THR A 103 -8.89 -16.85 -10.99
N ASP A 104 -8.77 -18.18 -10.92
CA ASP A 104 -8.03 -18.96 -11.88
C ASP A 104 -8.58 -18.76 -13.31
N GLY A 105 -7.67 -18.70 -14.29
CA GLY A 105 -8.04 -18.49 -15.69
C GLY A 105 -6.93 -17.88 -16.53
N GLN A 106 -7.24 -17.64 -17.81
CA GLN A 106 -6.39 -16.91 -18.74
C GLN A 106 -7.10 -15.62 -19.15
N ALA A 107 -6.33 -14.56 -19.39
CA ALA A 107 -6.83 -13.28 -19.87
C ALA A 107 -5.80 -12.59 -20.76
N GLU A 108 -6.26 -11.67 -21.60
CA GLU A 108 -5.41 -10.78 -22.38
C GLU A 108 -5.71 -9.33 -21.98
N LEU A 109 -4.73 -8.63 -21.42
CA LEU A 109 -4.88 -7.22 -21.09
C LEU A 109 -4.44 -6.37 -22.28
N LYS A 110 -5.42 -5.77 -22.96
CA LYS A 110 -5.20 -4.91 -24.13
C LYS A 110 -5.13 -3.44 -23.71
N PHE A 111 -3.97 -2.83 -23.91
CA PHE A 111 -3.74 -1.42 -23.62
C PHE A 111 -3.53 -0.61 -24.90
N THR A 112 -4.19 0.55 -25.00
CA THR A 112 -4.13 1.43 -26.17
C THR A 112 -3.68 2.83 -25.78
N VAL A 113 -2.76 3.43 -26.54
CA VAL A 113 -2.46 4.86 -26.47
C VAL A 113 -2.05 5.38 -27.85
N ALA A 114 -2.56 6.55 -28.24
CA ALA A 114 -2.26 7.20 -29.53
C ALA A 114 -2.40 6.25 -30.75
N GLY A 115 -3.46 5.42 -30.76
CA GLY A 115 -3.73 4.45 -31.83
C GLY A 115 -2.86 3.19 -31.81
N GLN A 116 -1.82 3.13 -30.97
CA GLN A 116 -1.01 1.93 -30.78
C GLN A 116 -1.61 1.03 -29.71
N THR A 117 -1.42 -0.28 -29.87
CA THR A 117 -1.94 -1.30 -28.94
C THR A 117 -0.82 -2.22 -28.50
N VAL A 118 -0.82 -2.61 -27.22
CA VAL A 118 -0.06 -3.75 -26.69
C VAL A 118 -1.00 -4.72 -25.98
N ILE A 119 -0.78 -6.01 -26.16
CA ILE A 119 -1.53 -7.08 -25.50
C ILE A 119 -0.58 -7.80 -24.54
N VAL A 120 -0.99 -7.92 -23.29
CA VAL A 120 -0.23 -8.61 -22.23
C VAL A 120 -1.00 -9.87 -21.83
N PRO A 121 -0.51 -11.08 -22.19
CA PRO A 121 -1.10 -12.32 -21.73
C PRO A 121 -0.98 -12.48 -20.22
N VAL A 122 -2.04 -12.95 -19.58
CA VAL A 122 -2.10 -13.19 -18.14
C VAL A 122 -2.63 -14.59 -17.89
N LYS A 123 -1.91 -15.34 -17.05
CA LYS A 123 -2.33 -16.65 -16.55
C LYS A 123 -2.40 -16.61 -15.03
N VAL A 124 -3.57 -16.92 -14.50
CA VAL A 124 -3.84 -17.04 -13.06
C VAL A 124 -4.11 -18.49 -12.72
N THR A 125 -3.38 -19.00 -11.73
CA THR A 125 -3.54 -20.35 -11.19
C THR A 125 -3.39 -20.36 -9.67
N GLY A 126 -3.82 -21.44 -9.02
CA GLY A 126 -3.55 -21.67 -7.60
C GLY A 126 -4.47 -20.91 -6.64
N GLN A 127 -5.54 -20.28 -7.13
CA GLN A 127 -6.48 -19.55 -6.26
C GLN A 127 -7.31 -20.48 -5.37
N SER A 128 -7.52 -21.73 -5.77
CA SER A 128 -8.26 -22.74 -4.98
C SER A 128 -7.38 -23.71 -4.21
N GLN A 129 -6.05 -23.53 -4.21
CA GLN A 129 -5.13 -24.42 -3.49
C GLN A 129 -5.01 -24.03 -2.02
N ASP A 130 -4.73 -25.01 -1.17
CA ASP A 130 -4.35 -24.76 0.22
C ASP A 130 -3.06 -23.93 0.25
N TYR A 131 -3.21 -22.67 0.60
CA TYR A 131 -2.10 -21.73 0.68
C TYR A 131 -1.73 -21.48 2.14
N ALA A 132 -0.44 -21.58 2.46
CA ALA A 132 0.09 -21.21 3.77
C ALA A 132 1.18 -20.16 3.58
N ALA A 133 0.84 -18.90 3.89
CA ALA A 133 1.79 -17.79 3.80
C ALA A 133 3.02 -18.04 4.70
N SER A 134 4.21 -17.77 4.16
CA SER A 134 5.45 -17.90 4.93
C SER A 134 5.65 -16.70 5.86
N PHE A 135 6.04 -16.97 7.11
CA PHE A 135 6.36 -15.91 8.06
C PHE A 135 7.49 -15.01 7.53
N VAL A 136 8.59 -15.62 7.08
CA VAL A 136 9.81 -14.91 6.66
C VAL A 136 9.62 -14.22 5.32
N ARG A 137 9.03 -14.91 4.32
CA ARG A 137 8.93 -14.40 2.95
C ARG A 137 7.78 -13.40 2.77
N GLU A 138 6.73 -13.49 3.58
CA GLU A 138 5.47 -12.79 3.29
C GLU A 138 4.93 -11.99 4.47
N VAL A 139 4.72 -12.62 5.63
CA VAL A 139 4.11 -11.96 6.79
C VAL A 139 5.01 -10.84 7.32
N MET A 140 6.30 -11.12 7.51
CA MET A 140 7.26 -10.16 8.04
C MET A 140 7.44 -8.95 7.09
N PRO A 141 7.60 -9.12 5.76
CA PRO A 141 7.55 -8.00 4.81
C PRO A 141 6.21 -7.25 4.80
N ALA A 142 5.07 -7.94 4.93
CA ALA A 142 3.77 -7.30 5.04
C ALA A 142 3.69 -6.42 6.30
N MET A 143 4.16 -6.91 7.44
CA MET A 143 4.29 -6.14 8.68
C MET A 143 5.18 -4.91 8.52
N SER A 144 6.31 -5.06 7.80
CA SER A 144 7.18 -3.93 7.46
C SER A 144 6.48 -2.90 6.58
N LYS A 145 5.72 -3.35 5.59
CA LYS A 145 4.97 -2.47 4.70
C LYS A 145 3.84 -1.73 5.41
N LEU A 146 3.17 -2.37 6.36
CA LEU A 146 2.16 -1.78 7.24
C LEU A 146 2.77 -0.89 8.34
N GLY A 147 4.08 -0.94 8.56
CA GLY A 147 4.78 -0.11 9.54
C GLY A 147 4.80 -0.65 10.97
N CYS A 148 4.38 -1.91 11.20
CA CYS A 148 4.33 -2.52 12.53
C CYS A 148 5.70 -2.49 13.23
N ASN A 149 6.75 -2.85 12.50
CA ASN A 149 8.14 -2.91 12.96
C ASN A 149 8.96 -1.68 12.54
N ALA A 150 8.30 -0.53 12.35
CA ALA A 150 8.98 0.74 12.11
C ALA A 150 9.68 1.25 13.38
N GLY A 151 10.76 2.02 13.20
CA GLY A 151 11.56 2.60 14.29
C GLY A 151 10.79 3.61 15.16
N THR A 152 9.65 4.12 14.69
CA THR A 152 8.75 4.97 15.46
C THR A 152 7.80 4.18 16.39
N CYS A 153 7.66 2.87 16.17
CA CYS A 153 6.71 1.98 16.85
C CYS A 153 7.44 0.75 17.43
N HIS A 154 6.98 -0.47 17.13
CA HIS A 154 7.50 -1.69 17.75
C HIS A 154 8.92 -2.05 17.27
N GLY A 155 9.38 -1.51 16.15
CA GLY A 155 10.76 -1.63 15.68
C GLY A 155 11.75 -0.65 16.32
N SER A 156 11.31 0.17 17.27
CA SER A 156 12.20 1.07 18.02
C SER A 156 13.15 0.30 18.95
N ALA A 157 14.25 0.94 19.37
CA ALA A 157 15.26 0.30 20.21
C ALA A 157 14.69 -0.35 21.49
N ASN A 158 13.66 0.25 22.08
CA ASN A 158 12.99 -0.25 23.28
C ASN A 158 11.61 -0.88 23.02
N GLY A 159 11.17 -0.96 21.75
CA GLY A 159 9.80 -1.31 21.41
C GLY A 159 8.77 -0.30 21.95
N LYS A 160 7.50 -0.72 22.05
CA LYS A 160 6.42 0.06 22.65
C LYS A 160 5.58 -0.81 23.57
N ASN A 161 5.29 -0.32 24.76
CA ASN A 161 4.39 -0.97 25.73
C ASN A 161 4.75 -2.44 26.01
N GLY A 162 6.04 -2.74 26.18
CA GLY A 162 6.51 -4.10 26.43
C GLY A 162 6.43 -5.04 25.22
N PHE A 163 6.27 -4.51 24.01
CA PHE A 163 6.31 -5.28 22.77
C PHE A 163 7.33 -4.69 21.79
N LYS A 164 8.32 -5.51 21.43
CA LYS A 164 9.43 -5.13 20.55
C LYS A 164 9.54 -6.12 19.40
N LEU A 165 9.76 -5.55 18.22
CA LEU A 165 10.12 -6.25 16.99
C LEU A 165 11.48 -5.73 16.52
N SER A 166 12.17 -6.52 15.72
CA SER A 166 13.38 -6.16 15.00
C SER A 166 13.07 -5.03 14.00
N LEU A 167 13.98 -4.07 13.87
CA LEU A 167 13.78 -2.92 13.00
C LEU A 167 13.61 -3.36 11.54
N ARG A 168 12.42 -3.15 10.95
CA ARG A 168 12.10 -3.57 9.57
C ARG A 168 12.19 -5.07 9.30
N GLY A 169 12.19 -5.91 10.34
CA GLY A 169 12.14 -7.37 10.16
C GLY A 169 13.49 -7.99 9.80
N TYR A 170 14.57 -7.50 10.39
CA TYR A 170 15.91 -8.04 10.11
C TYR A 170 16.21 -9.36 10.84
N ASP A 171 15.50 -9.67 11.93
CA ASP A 171 15.67 -10.88 12.72
C ASP A 171 14.35 -11.66 12.83
N PRO A 172 14.11 -12.65 11.94
CA PRO A 172 12.86 -13.39 11.92
C PRO A 172 12.65 -14.26 13.16
N ALA A 173 13.70 -14.81 13.77
CA ALA A 173 13.57 -15.68 14.93
C ALA A 173 13.13 -14.85 16.15
N PHE A 174 13.76 -13.69 16.36
CA PHE A 174 13.37 -12.73 17.40
C PHE A 174 11.92 -12.25 17.20
N ASP A 175 11.56 -11.84 15.97
CA ASP A 175 10.21 -11.34 15.67
C ASP A 175 9.13 -12.40 15.88
N TYR A 176 9.41 -13.62 15.44
CA TYR A 176 8.48 -14.73 15.63
C TYR A 176 8.23 -15.00 17.11
N GLN A 177 9.28 -15.12 17.93
CA GLN A 177 9.15 -15.36 19.37
C GLN A 177 8.39 -14.22 20.07
N ALA A 178 8.70 -12.96 19.73
CA ALA A 178 7.99 -11.80 20.28
C ALA A 178 6.50 -11.77 19.91
N LEU A 179 6.14 -12.35 18.76
CA LEU A 179 4.76 -12.46 18.30
C LEU A 179 4.03 -13.64 18.96
N THR A 180 4.66 -14.82 19.05
CA THR A 180 3.96 -16.06 19.45
C THR A 180 4.02 -16.37 20.93
N ASP A 181 5.09 -15.95 21.63
CA ASP A 181 5.40 -16.46 22.97
C ASP A 181 5.32 -15.36 24.04
N ASP A 182 5.76 -14.15 23.71
CA ASP A 182 5.76 -13.01 24.64
C ASP A 182 4.36 -12.67 25.16
N LEU A 183 4.29 -12.18 26.40
CA LEU A 183 3.04 -11.81 27.08
C LEU A 183 2.00 -12.96 27.08
N GLY A 184 2.46 -14.21 27.18
CA GLY A 184 1.63 -15.40 27.24
C GLY A 184 0.96 -15.77 25.92
N GLY A 185 1.58 -15.42 24.78
CA GLY A 185 1.10 -15.79 23.45
C GLY A 185 -0.26 -15.22 23.04
N ARG A 186 -0.74 -14.19 23.75
CA ARG A 186 -2.07 -13.58 23.57
C ARG A 186 -2.33 -12.89 22.23
N ARG A 187 -1.36 -12.85 21.31
CA ARG A 187 -1.44 -12.09 20.06
C ARG A 187 -2.19 -12.82 18.95
N PHE A 188 -2.22 -14.16 19.01
CA PHE A 188 -2.84 -15.00 18.00
C PHE A 188 -3.90 -15.92 18.59
N ASN A 189 -5.04 -15.97 17.92
CA ASN A 189 -6.05 -16.98 18.12
C ASN A 189 -6.09 -17.85 16.85
N ARG A 190 -5.49 -19.04 16.92
CA ARG A 190 -5.37 -19.95 15.76
C ARG A 190 -6.72 -20.51 15.32
N SER A 191 -7.62 -20.74 16.27
CA SER A 191 -8.96 -21.31 16.02
C SER A 191 -9.95 -20.27 15.52
N ALA A 192 -9.75 -19.00 15.88
CA ALA A 192 -10.52 -17.87 15.39
C ALA A 192 -9.56 -16.74 14.95
N PRO A 193 -8.95 -16.85 13.76
CA PRO A 193 -7.92 -15.91 13.28
C PRO A 193 -8.33 -14.45 13.41
N ASP A 194 -9.58 -14.11 13.08
CA ASP A 194 -10.13 -12.75 13.11
C ASP A 194 -10.19 -12.14 14.52
N GLN A 195 -10.13 -12.98 15.57
CA GLN A 195 -10.06 -12.57 16.98
C GLN A 195 -8.61 -12.41 17.50
N SER A 196 -7.60 -12.58 16.63
CA SER A 196 -6.21 -12.34 16.97
C SER A 196 -5.98 -10.86 17.22
N LEU A 197 -5.34 -10.50 18.34
CA LEU A 197 -4.98 -9.10 18.63
C LEU A 197 -4.12 -8.50 17.51
N MET A 198 -3.30 -9.31 16.84
CA MET A 198 -2.53 -8.90 15.66
C MET A 198 -3.44 -8.26 14.60
N LEU A 199 -4.55 -8.91 14.26
CA LEU A 199 -5.51 -8.42 13.26
C LEU A 199 -6.40 -7.32 13.82
N LEU A 200 -6.96 -7.52 15.03
CA LEU A 200 -7.88 -6.55 15.64
C LEU A 200 -7.23 -5.17 15.85
N LYS A 201 -5.94 -5.12 16.21
CA LYS A 201 -5.20 -3.85 16.33
C LYS A 201 -4.93 -3.22 14.96
N ALA A 202 -4.59 -4.03 13.96
CA ALA A 202 -4.28 -3.56 12.61
C ALA A 202 -5.54 -3.06 11.87
N CYS A 203 -6.70 -3.67 12.10
CA CYS A 203 -7.98 -3.30 11.49
C CYS A 203 -8.84 -2.34 12.30
N GLY A 204 -8.32 -1.84 13.43
CA GLY A 204 -9.06 -0.90 14.28
C GLY A 204 -10.23 -1.52 15.04
N GLY A 205 -10.37 -2.85 15.06
CA GLY A 205 -11.35 -3.56 15.89
C GLY A 205 -11.12 -3.37 17.39
N VAL A 206 -9.88 -3.06 17.79
CA VAL A 206 -9.55 -2.58 19.14
C VAL A 206 -8.59 -1.38 19.08
N PRO A 207 -8.57 -0.50 20.10
CA PRO A 207 -7.74 0.70 20.08
C PRO A 207 -6.24 0.41 19.88
N HIS A 208 -5.63 1.05 18.90
CA HIS A 208 -4.20 0.95 18.60
C HIS A 208 -3.65 2.34 18.26
N VAL A 209 -2.54 2.72 18.91
CA VAL A 209 -1.93 4.05 18.70
C VAL A 209 -1.36 4.19 17.28
N GLY A 210 -0.98 3.09 16.63
CA GLY A 210 -0.53 3.11 15.24
C GLY A 210 -1.66 3.34 14.21
N GLY A 211 -2.92 3.49 14.66
CA GLY A 211 -4.06 3.72 13.78
C GLY A 211 -4.51 2.48 13.01
N LEU A 212 -5.36 2.72 12.01
CA LEU A 212 -5.89 1.72 11.09
C LEU A 212 -4.87 1.47 9.96
N LEU A 213 -4.34 0.26 9.89
CA LEU A 213 -3.27 -0.12 8.95
C LEU A 213 -3.78 -0.95 7.77
N THR A 214 -4.81 -1.77 7.99
CA THR A 214 -5.45 -2.59 6.94
C THR A 214 -6.90 -2.92 7.34
N LYS A 215 -7.67 -3.61 6.50
CA LYS A 215 -9.08 -3.98 6.77
C LYS A 215 -9.36 -5.42 6.32
N PRO A 216 -10.39 -6.08 6.87
CA PRO A 216 -10.89 -7.35 6.31
C PRO A 216 -11.13 -7.26 4.81
N GLY A 217 -10.69 -8.28 4.07
CA GLY A 217 -10.71 -8.32 2.60
C GLY A 217 -9.53 -7.62 1.91
N GLU A 218 -8.72 -6.82 2.61
CA GLU A 218 -7.51 -6.26 2.00
C GLU A 218 -6.37 -7.29 1.95
N PRO A 219 -5.49 -7.24 0.93
CA PRO A 219 -4.49 -8.27 0.71
C PRO A 219 -3.58 -8.56 1.91
N TYR A 220 -3.11 -7.53 2.63
CA TYR A 220 -2.23 -7.74 3.78
C TYR A 220 -2.97 -8.30 5.00
N TYR A 221 -4.23 -7.92 5.21
CA TYR A 221 -5.06 -8.53 6.25
C TYR A 221 -5.25 -10.02 5.97
N GLU A 222 -5.69 -10.37 4.75
CA GLU A 222 -5.97 -11.74 4.37
C GLU A 222 -4.70 -12.61 4.35
N LEU A 223 -3.55 -12.04 3.98
CA LEU A 223 -2.25 -12.73 4.03
C LEU A 223 -1.85 -13.08 5.46
N ILE A 224 -1.94 -12.12 6.40
CA ILE A 224 -1.61 -12.36 7.80
C ILE A 224 -2.62 -13.33 8.42
N ARG A 225 -3.91 -13.16 8.11
CA ARG A 225 -4.98 -14.05 8.54
C ARG A 225 -4.76 -15.48 8.05
N ASN A 226 -4.36 -15.66 6.80
CA ASN A 226 -4.04 -16.96 6.21
C ASN A 226 -2.91 -17.65 6.99
N TRP A 227 -1.81 -16.93 7.30
CA TRP A 227 -0.73 -17.49 8.12
C TRP A 227 -1.19 -17.90 9.53
N ILE A 228 -2.05 -17.09 10.16
CA ILE A 228 -2.61 -17.40 11.48
C ILE A 228 -3.47 -18.67 11.42
N ALA A 229 -4.37 -18.76 10.42
CA ALA A 229 -5.22 -19.91 10.19
C ALA A 229 -4.41 -21.19 9.88
N ALA A 230 -3.27 -21.05 9.21
CA ALA A 230 -2.34 -22.14 8.93
C ALA A 230 -1.50 -22.60 10.15
N GLY A 231 -1.78 -22.06 11.34
CA GLY A 231 -1.15 -22.48 12.60
C GLY A 231 0.05 -21.63 13.02
N VAL A 232 0.27 -20.47 12.38
CA VAL A 232 1.35 -19.54 12.75
C VAL A 232 2.73 -20.19 12.59
N LYS A 233 2.96 -20.92 11.49
CA LYS A 233 4.18 -21.72 11.30
C LYS A 233 5.41 -20.84 11.04
N LEU A 234 6.56 -21.24 11.59
CA LEU A 234 7.87 -20.69 11.26
C LEU A 234 8.65 -21.68 10.38
N ASP A 235 9.13 -21.21 9.24
CA ASP A 235 10.10 -21.90 8.40
C ASP A 235 11.26 -20.93 8.10
N LEU A 236 12.40 -21.16 8.75
CA LEU A 236 13.59 -20.31 8.60
C LEU A 236 14.36 -20.59 7.30
N ASP A 237 14.13 -21.75 6.69
CA ASP A 237 14.73 -22.20 5.44
C ASP A 237 13.94 -21.75 4.21
N SER A 238 12.81 -21.04 4.43
CA SER A 238 12.00 -20.51 3.35
C SER A 238 12.81 -19.63 2.38
N PRO A 239 12.48 -19.62 1.07
CA PRO A 239 13.22 -18.87 0.07
C PRO A 239 13.36 -17.39 0.41
N ARG A 240 14.59 -16.88 0.34
CA ARG A 240 14.92 -15.47 0.60
C ARG A 240 15.20 -14.73 -0.70
N VAL A 241 14.78 -13.46 -0.73
CA VAL A 241 15.09 -12.56 -1.85
C VAL A 241 16.60 -12.33 -1.89
N LYS A 242 17.24 -12.74 -2.99
CA LYS A 242 18.70 -12.60 -3.20
C LYS A 242 19.10 -11.20 -3.69
N SER A 243 18.25 -10.58 -4.50
CA SER A 243 18.50 -9.25 -5.07
C SER A 243 17.18 -8.56 -5.39
N ILE A 244 17.23 -7.23 -5.41
CA ILE A 244 16.14 -6.37 -5.87
C ILE A 244 16.72 -5.52 -7.00
N ALA A 245 16.02 -5.47 -8.13
CA ALA A 245 16.31 -4.56 -9.23
C ALA A 245 15.13 -3.63 -9.39
N VAL A 246 15.42 -2.34 -9.60
CA VAL A 246 14.40 -1.32 -9.85
C VAL A 246 14.61 -0.81 -11.28
N GLY A 247 13.57 -0.92 -12.09
CA GLY A 247 13.56 -0.47 -13.48
C GLY A 247 12.52 0.63 -13.73
N PRO A 248 12.61 1.33 -14.89
CA PRO A 248 13.70 1.25 -15.87
C PRO A 248 15.00 1.89 -15.33
N LEU A 249 16.15 1.45 -15.83
CA LEU A 249 17.45 2.04 -15.47
C LEU A 249 17.68 3.33 -16.26
N GLY A 250 18.01 4.42 -15.58
CA GLY A 250 18.32 5.71 -16.20
C GLY A 250 17.17 6.33 -17.03
N PRO A 251 15.93 6.44 -16.50
CA PRO A 251 14.85 7.06 -17.25
C PRO A 251 15.15 8.55 -17.49
N VAL A 252 14.89 9.01 -18.71
CA VAL A 252 14.94 10.43 -19.06
C VAL A 252 13.53 11.00 -18.93
N ILE A 253 13.37 12.02 -18.10
CA ILE A 253 12.10 12.75 -17.95
C ILE A 253 12.28 14.11 -18.63
N PRO A 254 11.81 14.29 -19.88
CA PRO A 254 12.23 15.41 -20.72
C PRO A 254 11.56 16.75 -20.37
N LEU A 255 10.43 16.74 -19.66
CA LEU A 255 9.65 17.94 -19.36
C LEU A 255 9.28 18.02 -17.87
N PRO A 256 9.22 19.22 -17.27
CA PRO A 256 8.71 19.42 -15.93
C PRO A 256 7.32 18.83 -15.73
N GLY A 257 7.07 18.27 -14.54
CA GLY A 257 5.76 17.70 -14.16
C GLY A 257 5.48 16.30 -14.69
N ARG A 258 6.31 15.77 -15.61
CA ARG A 258 6.19 14.38 -16.08
C ARG A 258 6.64 13.38 -15.03
N LYS A 259 6.08 12.18 -15.10
CA LYS A 259 6.31 11.09 -14.15
C LYS A 259 6.90 9.88 -14.84
N GLN A 260 7.68 9.12 -14.11
CA GLN A 260 8.16 7.79 -14.48
C GLN A 260 7.74 6.82 -13.39
N GLN A 261 7.05 5.75 -13.78
CA GLN A 261 6.81 4.61 -12.92
C GLN A 261 8.09 3.79 -12.79
N MET A 262 8.43 3.48 -11.55
CA MET A 262 9.47 2.51 -11.24
C MET A 262 8.80 1.18 -10.86
N THR A 263 9.37 0.08 -11.30
CA THR A 263 8.92 -1.30 -11.01
C THR A 263 10.05 -2.15 -10.49
#